data_AF-A0A9D3T075-F1
#
_entry.id   AF-A0A9D3T075-F1
#
_cell.length_a   1.000
_cell.length_b   1.000
_cell.length_c   1.000
_cell.angle_alpha   90.00
_cell.angle_beta   90.00
_cell.angle_gamma   90.00
#
_symmetry.space_group_name_H-M   'P 1'
#
loop_
_entity.id
_entity.type
_entity.pdbx_description
1 polymer ?
#
loop_
_entity_poly.entity_id
_entity_poly.type
_entity_poly.pdbx_seq_one_letter_code
_entity_poly.pdbx_strand_id
1 'polypeptide(L)'
;MVFSAPSLPEEDDYLANNMKEMIGGCCVCSDERGWAENPLVYCDGHGCNVAVHQACYGIVQVPTGPWFCRKCESQQRAARVRCELCPHKDGALKKTDNGGWAHVVCALYIPEVEFANVSTMEPIVLQSVPHERYNKTCYICEEQGRESKAATGACMTCNKHGCRQAFHVTCAQFAGFLCEEQGSDVDNVKYCGYCKYHYSKLRHKEREKHKARHKRTAESPALRPSLTVTIEKVSPFVSSLLGLNKKEKFWQCGVVVKMLGL
;
A
#
# COMPACT_ATOMS: atom_id res chain seq x y z
N MET A 1 -69.93 -13.08 -5.88
CA MET A 1 -68.56 -13.31 -6.40
C MET A 1 -67.74 -12.11 -6.00
N VAL A 2 -66.60 -12.31 -5.34
CA VAL A 2 -65.74 -11.23 -4.86
C VAL A 2 -64.33 -11.54 -5.33
N PHE A 3 -63.80 -10.74 -6.27
CA PHE A 3 -62.45 -10.90 -6.78
C PHE A 3 -61.56 -9.85 -6.14
N SER A 4 -60.79 -10.26 -5.13
CA SER A 4 -59.77 -9.42 -4.50
C SER A 4 -58.66 -9.12 -5.52
N ALA A 5 -58.40 -7.85 -5.79
CA ALA A 5 -57.21 -7.44 -6.53
C ALA A 5 -55.96 -7.68 -5.66
N PRO A 6 -54.85 -8.19 -6.24
CA PRO A 6 -53.62 -8.42 -5.48
C PRO A 6 -52.94 -7.09 -5.10
N SER A 7 -52.39 -7.03 -3.90
CA SER A 7 -51.56 -5.92 -3.41
C SER A 7 -50.22 -5.86 -4.15
N LEU A 8 -49.85 -4.68 -4.63
CA LEU A 8 -48.50 -4.41 -5.16
C LEU A 8 -47.49 -4.30 -3.99
N PRO A 9 -46.36 -5.02 -4.00
CA PRO A 9 -45.31 -4.87 -3.02
C PRO A 9 -44.32 -3.74 -3.40
N GLU A 10 -44.38 -2.64 -2.64
CA GLU A 10 -43.24 -1.85 -2.14
C GLU A 10 -41.99 -1.72 -3.06
N GLU A 11 -41.92 -0.66 -3.86
CA GLU A 11 -40.78 -0.35 -4.75
C GLU A 11 -39.56 0.32 -4.05
N ASP A 12 -39.41 0.21 -2.71
CA ASP A 12 -38.60 1.14 -1.90
C ASP A 12 -37.31 0.57 -1.24
N ASP A 13 -36.96 -0.72 -1.43
CA ASP A 13 -35.83 -1.36 -0.69
C ASP A 13 -34.60 -1.74 -1.56
N TYR A 14 -34.63 -1.49 -2.88
CA TYR A 14 -33.53 -1.90 -3.78
C TYR A 14 -32.32 -0.95 -3.85
N LEU A 15 -32.41 0.26 -3.30
CA LEU A 15 -31.32 1.25 -3.36
C LEU A 15 -30.51 1.41 -2.05
N ALA A 16 -31.02 0.92 -0.92
CA ALA A 16 -30.42 1.12 0.39
C ALA A 16 -29.18 0.23 0.66
N ASN A 17 -29.13 -0.96 0.06
CA ASN A 17 -28.22 -2.05 0.46
C ASN A 17 -26.84 -2.09 -0.24
N ASN A 18 -26.40 -1.02 -0.91
CA ASN A 18 -25.07 -0.99 -1.56
C ASN A 18 -24.18 0.21 -1.20
N MET A 19 -24.44 0.90 -0.09
CA MET A 19 -23.40 1.70 0.58
C MET A 19 -22.41 0.79 1.31
N LYS A 20 -21.65 0.01 0.53
CA LYS A 20 -20.48 -0.74 1.01
C LYS A 20 -19.47 0.29 1.51
N GLU A 21 -19.36 0.44 2.82
CA GLU A 21 -18.51 1.46 3.46
C GLU A 21 -17.04 1.18 3.11
N MET A 22 -16.49 1.90 2.11
CA MET A 22 -15.16 1.66 1.54
C MET A 22 -14.06 2.22 2.46
N ILE A 23 -13.96 1.65 3.67
CA ILE A 23 -12.94 1.99 4.66
C ILE A 23 -11.59 1.39 4.23
N GLY A 24 -10.87 2.09 3.34
CA GLY A 24 -9.51 1.73 2.99
C GLY A 24 -8.97 2.43 1.75
N GLY A 25 -7.76 2.99 1.89
CA GLY A 25 -6.93 3.39 0.76
C GLY A 25 -6.40 2.20 -0.05
N CYS A 26 -5.46 2.47 -0.95
CA CYS A 26 -4.81 1.42 -1.72
C CYS A 26 -4.06 0.45 -0.81
N CYS A 27 -4.42 -0.84 -0.87
CA CYS A 27 -3.83 -1.90 -0.05
C CYS A 27 -2.37 -2.29 -0.43
N VAL A 28 -1.71 -1.50 -1.28
CA VAL A 28 -0.31 -1.65 -1.69
C VAL A 28 0.55 -0.50 -1.14
N CYS A 29 0.25 0.76 -1.48
CA CYS A 29 1.01 1.94 -1.02
C CYS A 29 0.50 2.53 0.31
N SER A 30 -0.74 2.21 0.72
CA SER A 30 -1.40 2.73 1.92
C SER A 30 -1.80 4.23 1.87
N ASP A 31 -1.82 4.87 0.70
CA ASP A 31 -2.46 6.19 0.51
C ASP A 31 -3.99 6.02 0.31
N GLU A 32 -4.74 6.87 1.01
CA GLU A 32 -6.21 6.96 1.02
C GLU A 32 -6.78 7.63 -0.23
N ARG A 33 -5.96 8.34 -1.02
CA ARG A 33 -6.42 9.26 -2.07
C ARG A 33 -6.21 8.69 -3.46
N GLY A 34 -7.30 8.57 -4.24
CA GLY A 34 -7.21 8.44 -5.70
C GLY A 34 -6.84 9.77 -6.38
N TRP A 35 -6.22 9.69 -7.55
CA TRP A 35 -5.83 10.84 -8.39
C TRP A 35 -6.51 10.72 -9.77
N ALA A 36 -6.56 11.80 -10.57
CA ALA A 36 -7.26 11.75 -11.86
C ALA A 36 -6.50 10.89 -12.89
N GLU A 37 -5.19 11.01 -12.86
CA GLU A 37 -4.19 10.27 -13.63
C GLU A 37 -3.88 8.87 -13.07
N ASN A 38 -4.27 8.59 -11.83
CA ASN A 38 -4.01 7.33 -11.13
C ASN A 38 -5.14 7.06 -10.11
N PRO A 39 -6.34 6.66 -10.58
CA PRO A 39 -7.51 6.49 -9.72
C PRO A 39 -7.40 5.27 -8.82
N LEU A 40 -8.15 5.30 -7.72
CA LEU A 40 -8.32 4.18 -6.79
C LEU A 40 -9.45 3.28 -7.30
N VAL A 41 -9.11 2.06 -7.70
CA VAL A 41 -10.01 1.05 -8.28
C VAL A 41 -10.37 0.01 -7.22
N TYR A 42 -11.66 -0.32 -7.12
CA TYR A 42 -12.21 -1.27 -6.14
C TYR A 42 -12.63 -2.57 -6.83
N CYS A 43 -12.43 -3.71 -6.16
CA CYS A 43 -12.83 -5.02 -6.67
C CYS A 43 -14.30 -5.33 -6.35
N ASP A 44 -15.10 -5.56 -7.38
CA ASP A 44 -16.52 -5.95 -7.30
C ASP A 44 -16.73 -7.44 -6.96
N GLY A 45 -15.65 -8.19 -6.72
CA GLY A 45 -15.72 -9.57 -6.27
C GLY A 45 -16.48 -9.71 -4.94
N HIS A 46 -17.43 -10.62 -4.87
CA HIS A 46 -18.23 -10.86 -3.66
C HIS A 46 -17.34 -11.19 -2.45
N GLY A 47 -17.48 -10.43 -1.36
CA GLY A 47 -16.64 -10.54 -0.17
C GLY A 47 -15.18 -10.05 -0.35
N CYS A 48 -14.87 -9.37 -1.45
CA CYS A 48 -13.54 -8.82 -1.71
C CYS A 48 -13.44 -7.35 -1.28
N ASN A 49 -12.33 -7.02 -0.60
CA ASN A 49 -11.99 -5.67 -0.12
C ASN A 49 -10.67 -5.18 -0.74
N VAL A 50 -10.36 -5.60 -1.97
CA VAL A 50 -9.15 -5.12 -2.69
C VAL A 50 -9.47 -3.76 -3.33
N ALA A 51 -8.93 -2.71 -2.73
CA ALA A 51 -8.79 -1.37 -3.32
C ALA A 51 -7.32 -1.15 -3.73
N VAL A 52 -7.07 -0.70 -4.96
CA VAL A 52 -5.72 -0.46 -5.51
C VAL A 52 -5.69 0.74 -6.44
N HIS A 53 -4.63 1.55 -6.41
CA HIS A 53 -4.38 2.49 -7.50
C HIS A 53 -4.10 1.75 -8.80
N GLN A 54 -4.48 2.34 -9.93
CA GLN A 54 -4.20 1.80 -11.27
C GLN A 54 -2.72 1.40 -11.42
N ALA A 55 -1.79 2.30 -11.08
CA ALA A 55 -0.35 2.08 -11.15
C ALA A 55 0.19 1.13 -10.05
N CYS A 56 -0.51 0.96 -8.93
CA CYS A 56 -0.09 0.05 -7.85
C CYS A 56 -0.47 -1.43 -8.08
N TYR A 57 -1.16 -1.74 -9.18
CA TYR A 57 -1.53 -3.11 -9.55
C TYR A 57 -1.28 -3.46 -11.02
N GLY A 58 -0.79 -2.51 -11.83
CA GLY A 58 -0.54 -2.70 -13.26
C GLY A 58 -1.82 -2.80 -14.10
N ILE A 59 -2.84 -2.02 -13.76
CA ILE A 59 -4.10 -1.98 -14.50
C ILE A 59 -3.88 -1.14 -15.77
N VAL A 60 -3.69 -1.80 -16.92
CA VAL A 60 -3.36 -1.15 -18.20
C VAL A 60 -4.42 -0.10 -18.60
N GLN A 61 -5.69 -0.41 -18.40
CA GLN A 61 -6.81 0.50 -18.62
C GLN A 61 -7.86 0.27 -17.51
N VAL A 62 -8.35 1.36 -16.92
CA VAL A 62 -9.46 1.31 -15.96
C VAL A 62 -10.75 0.99 -16.72
N PRO A 63 -11.52 -0.04 -16.31
CA PRO A 63 -12.76 -0.39 -16.99
C PRO A 63 -13.87 0.65 -16.72
N THR A 64 -14.81 0.76 -17.65
CA THR A 64 -16.05 1.54 -17.50
C THR A 64 -17.18 0.76 -16.83
N GLY A 65 -16.95 -0.53 -16.53
CA GLY A 65 -17.85 -1.43 -15.82
C GLY A 65 -17.13 -2.13 -14.66
N PRO A 66 -17.67 -3.24 -14.14
CA PRO A 66 -17.14 -3.87 -12.93
C PRO A 66 -15.70 -4.37 -13.10
N TRP A 67 -14.89 -4.23 -12.05
CA TRP A 67 -13.49 -4.67 -12.02
C TRP A 67 -13.27 -5.81 -11.03
N PHE A 68 -12.49 -6.80 -11.46
CA PHE A 68 -12.11 -7.94 -10.62
C PHE A 68 -10.59 -8.03 -10.54
N CYS A 69 -10.05 -8.10 -9.32
CA CYS A 69 -8.64 -8.38 -9.11
C CYS A 69 -8.32 -9.85 -9.49
N ARG A 70 -7.05 -10.17 -9.76
CA ARG A 70 -6.63 -11.52 -10.21
C ARG A 70 -7.07 -12.65 -9.26
N LYS A 71 -7.24 -12.36 -7.96
CA LYS A 71 -7.78 -13.30 -6.95
C LYS A 71 -9.24 -13.68 -7.21
N CYS A 72 -10.06 -12.74 -7.70
CA CYS A 72 -11.49 -12.92 -7.97
C CYS A 72 -11.79 -13.38 -9.40
N GLU A 73 -10.95 -13.02 -10.38
CA GLU A 73 -10.98 -13.64 -11.72
C GLU A 73 -10.57 -15.12 -11.69
N SER A 74 -9.89 -15.56 -10.63
CA SER A 74 -9.38 -16.93 -10.55
C SER A 74 -10.48 -17.94 -10.22
N GLN A 75 -10.64 -18.92 -11.11
CA GLN A 75 -11.45 -20.13 -10.87
C GLN A 75 -10.83 -21.10 -9.83
N GLN A 76 -9.68 -20.76 -9.24
CA GLN A 76 -9.06 -21.57 -8.18
C GLN A 76 -9.83 -21.45 -6.86
N ARG A 77 -10.00 -22.56 -6.13
CA ARG A 77 -10.58 -22.55 -4.78
C ARG A 77 -9.82 -21.57 -3.88
N ALA A 78 -10.52 -20.62 -3.25
CA ALA A 78 -9.93 -19.52 -2.49
C ALA A 78 -8.87 -19.94 -1.44
N ALA A 79 -8.99 -21.13 -0.85
CA ALA A 79 -8.00 -21.68 0.09
C ALA A 79 -6.60 -21.95 -0.52
N ARG A 80 -6.49 -22.04 -1.86
CA ARG A 80 -5.21 -22.15 -2.60
C ARG A 80 -4.64 -20.80 -3.02
N VAL A 81 -5.47 -19.76 -3.12
CA VAL A 81 -5.08 -18.42 -3.56
C VAL A 81 -4.58 -17.62 -2.36
N ARG A 82 -3.33 -17.89 -1.96
CA ARG A 82 -2.65 -17.33 -0.79
C ARG A 82 -1.23 -16.88 -1.15
N CYS A 83 -0.73 -15.83 -0.49
CA CYS A 83 0.63 -15.37 -0.70
C CYS A 83 1.66 -16.42 -0.23
N GLU A 84 2.63 -16.75 -1.07
CA GLU A 84 3.76 -17.62 -0.71
C GLU A 84 4.79 -16.90 0.17
N LEU A 85 4.87 -15.57 0.07
CA LEU A 85 5.85 -14.74 0.78
C LEU A 85 5.43 -14.34 2.20
N CYS A 86 4.17 -14.51 2.61
CA CYS A 86 3.71 -14.09 3.95
C CYS A 86 2.45 -14.84 4.44
N PRO A 87 2.16 -14.84 5.77
CA PRO A 87 1.03 -15.57 6.35
C PRO A 87 -0.36 -14.89 6.21
N HIS A 88 -0.48 -13.78 5.46
CA HIS A 88 -1.74 -13.03 5.31
C HIS A 88 -2.51 -13.46 4.03
N LYS A 89 -3.85 -13.50 4.13
CA LYS A 89 -4.74 -14.03 3.06
C LYS A 89 -5.28 -12.97 2.10
N ASP A 90 -5.24 -11.70 2.50
CA ASP A 90 -6.03 -10.61 1.91
C ASP A 90 -5.16 -9.44 1.49
N GLY A 91 -5.69 -8.57 0.63
CA GLY A 91 -4.91 -7.58 -0.13
C GLY A 91 -4.60 -8.03 -1.56
N ALA A 92 -3.89 -7.20 -2.31
CA ALA A 92 -3.66 -7.36 -3.75
C ALA A 92 -2.66 -8.48 -4.08
N LEU A 93 -3.16 -9.59 -4.67
CA LEU A 93 -2.36 -10.73 -5.15
C LEU A 93 -2.18 -10.71 -6.68
N LYS A 94 -1.05 -11.23 -7.16
CA LYS A 94 -0.79 -11.60 -8.56
C LYS A 94 -0.23 -13.03 -8.61
N LYS A 95 -0.31 -13.68 -9.77
CA LYS A 95 0.33 -14.99 -9.99
C LYS A 95 1.85 -14.86 -9.97
N THR A 96 2.52 -15.93 -9.57
CA THR A 96 3.97 -16.08 -9.60
C THR A 96 4.45 -16.92 -10.79
N ASP A 97 5.74 -16.81 -11.11
CA ASP A 97 6.47 -17.61 -12.09
C ASP A 97 6.34 -19.14 -11.85
N ASN A 98 6.37 -19.56 -10.59
CA ASN A 98 6.18 -20.96 -10.19
C ASN A 98 4.71 -21.46 -10.27
N GLY A 99 3.76 -20.61 -10.68
CA GLY A 99 2.34 -20.93 -10.81
C GLY A 99 1.49 -20.74 -9.54
N GLY A 100 2.09 -20.28 -8.45
CA GLY A 100 1.43 -19.89 -7.20
C GLY A 100 0.91 -18.45 -7.19
N TRP A 101 1.08 -17.77 -6.06
CA TRP A 101 0.57 -16.42 -5.82
C TRP A 101 1.43 -15.64 -4.82
N ALA A 102 1.62 -14.35 -5.08
CA ALA A 102 2.28 -13.42 -4.16
C ALA A 102 1.54 -12.08 -4.07
N HIS A 103 1.69 -11.38 -2.95
CA HIS A 103 1.21 -10.00 -2.82
C HIS A 103 2.10 -9.04 -3.60
N VAL A 104 1.48 -8.06 -4.26
CA VAL A 104 2.21 -6.98 -4.94
C VAL A 104 3.08 -6.20 -3.94
N VAL A 105 2.58 -5.90 -2.75
CA VAL A 105 3.39 -5.24 -1.70
C VAL A 105 4.59 -6.11 -1.27
N CYS A 106 4.43 -7.43 -1.13
CA CYS A 106 5.56 -8.31 -0.82
C CYS A 106 6.63 -8.31 -1.92
N ALA A 107 6.23 -8.22 -3.19
CA ALA A 107 7.15 -8.15 -4.33
C ALA A 107 7.90 -6.81 -4.42
N LEU A 108 7.28 -5.70 -4.02
CA LEU A 108 7.93 -4.39 -3.99
C LEU A 108 9.00 -4.28 -2.88
N TYR A 109 8.71 -4.81 -1.68
CA TYR A 109 9.54 -4.62 -0.48
C TYR A 109 10.52 -5.76 -0.17
N ILE A 110 10.49 -6.89 -0.90
CA ILE A 110 11.59 -7.87 -0.91
C ILE A 110 12.50 -7.53 -2.10
N PRO A 111 13.78 -7.17 -1.89
CA PRO A 111 14.66 -6.70 -2.96
C PRO A 111 14.75 -7.65 -4.15
N GLU A 112 14.83 -8.96 -3.87
CA GLU A 112 15.11 -10.01 -4.86
C GLU A 112 13.86 -10.58 -5.58
N VAL A 113 12.67 -10.03 -5.33
CA VAL A 113 11.42 -10.40 -6.04
C VAL A 113 11.19 -9.45 -7.21
N GLU A 114 11.04 -9.98 -8.42
CA GLU A 114 10.88 -9.15 -9.64
C GLU A 114 9.45 -9.22 -10.21
N PHE A 115 9.16 -8.41 -11.24
CA PHE A 115 7.95 -8.53 -12.06
C PHE A 115 8.39 -8.76 -13.51
N ALA A 116 7.96 -9.86 -14.13
CA ALA A 116 8.37 -10.20 -15.51
C ALA A 116 7.88 -9.18 -16.54
N ASN A 117 6.79 -8.46 -16.23
CA ASN A 117 6.39 -7.25 -16.92
C ASN A 117 6.01 -6.19 -15.89
N VAL A 118 6.72 -5.07 -15.92
CA VAL A 118 6.62 -3.98 -14.93
C VAL A 118 5.38 -3.10 -15.12
N SER A 119 4.87 -2.96 -16.34
CA SER A 119 3.67 -2.15 -16.65
C SER A 119 2.37 -2.85 -16.25
N THR A 120 2.33 -4.18 -16.41
CA THR A 120 1.20 -5.02 -15.98
C THR A 120 1.38 -5.55 -14.55
N MET A 121 2.58 -5.44 -13.97
CA MET A 121 2.97 -6.02 -12.68
C MET A 121 2.63 -7.51 -12.54
N GLU A 122 2.85 -8.31 -13.59
CA GLU A 122 2.63 -9.77 -13.56
C GLU A 122 3.38 -10.52 -14.68
N PRO A 123 3.72 -11.82 -14.48
CA PRO A 123 3.79 -12.52 -13.20
C PRO A 123 4.86 -11.93 -12.26
N ILE A 124 4.73 -12.23 -10.96
CA ILE A 124 5.76 -11.99 -9.95
C ILE A 124 6.83 -13.09 -10.08
N VAL A 125 8.10 -12.72 -10.09
CA VAL A 125 9.23 -13.64 -10.28
C VAL A 125 9.90 -13.90 -8.94
N LEU A 126 9.92 -15.17 -8.52
CA LEU A 126 10.45 -15.64 -7.23
C LEU A 126 11.77 -16.41 -7.35
N GLN A 127 12.17 -16.85 -8.55
CA GLN A 127 13.38 -17.67 -8.76
C GLN A 127 14.67 -17.04 -8.19
N SER A 128 14.75 -15.71 -8.13
CA SER A 128 15.91 -14.95 -7.67
C SER A 128 15.98 -14.78 -6.14
N VAL A 129 14.95 -15.20 -5.38
CA VAL A 129 14.86 -14.95 -3.94
C VAL A 129 15.71 -15.95 -3.14
N PRO A 130 16.77 -15.49 -2.43
CA PRO A 130 17.71 -16.40 -1.79
C PRO A 130 17.14 -17.07 -0.53
N HIS A 131 17.61 -18.27 -0.23
CA HIS A 131 17.11 -19.08 0.90
C HIS A 131 17.21 -18.38 2.26
N GLU A 132 18.15 -17.44 2.47
CA GLU A 132 18.20 -16.67 3.71
C GLU A 132 17.02 -15.74 3.92
N ARG A 133 16.19 -15.44 2.90
CA ARG A 133 14.92 -14.69 3.07
C ARG A 133 13.84 -15.56 3.72
N TYR A 134 13.79 -16.83 3.36
CA TYR A 134 12.84 -17.82 3.90
C TYR A 134 13.28 -18.34 5.27
N ASN A 135 14.59 -18.48 5.49
CA ASN A 135 15.18 -18.91 6.76
C ASN A 135 15.28 -17.76 7.79
N LYS A 136 14.18 -17.03 8.01
CA LYS A 136 14.07 -15.93 8.98
C LYS A 136 12.75 -16.01 9.74
N THR A 137 12.82 -15.74 11.04
CA THR A 137 11.64 -15.58 11.89
C THR A 137 11.20 -14.12 11.89
N CYS A 138 9.89 -13.90 11.71
CA CYS A 138 9.28 -12.58 11.77
C CYS A 138 8.99 -12.16 13.22
N TYR A 139 9.75 -11.19 13.75
CA TYR A 139 9.58 -10.74 15.15
C TYR A 139 8.19 -10.19 15.45
N ILE A 140 7.48 -9.66 14.44
CA ILE A 140 6.10 -9.16 14.58
C ILE A 140 5.10 -10.31 14.74
N CYS A 141 5.41 -11.50 14.21
CA CYS A 141 4.61 -12.70 14.46
C CYS A 141 4.91 -13.28 15.85
N GLU A 142 6.16 -13.24 16.31
CA GLU A 142 6.54 -13.67 17.67
C GLU A 142 5.95 -12.74 18.74
N GLU A 143 6.06 -11.41 18.59
CA GLU A 143 5.40 -10.40 19.45
C GLU A 143 3.86 -10.55 19.53
N GLN A 144 3.25 -11.34 18.64
CA GLN A 144 1.80 -11.57 18.57
C GLN A 144 1.37 -12.99 18.97
N GLY A 145 2.27 -13.85 19.45
CA GLY A 145 1.93 -15.25 19.77
C GLY A 145 1.55 -16.07 18.53
N ARG A 146 2.28 -15.88 17.43
CA ARG A 146 2.01 -16.51 16.12
C ARG A 146 3.27 -17.17 15.56
N GLU A 147 3.99 -17.92 16.39
CA GLU A 147 5.26 -18.58 16.11
C GLU A 147 5.16 -19.49 14.88
N SER A 148 4.07 -20.25 14.77
CA SER A 148 3.75 -21.12 13.62
C SER A 148 3.59 -20.37 12.29
N LYS A 149 3.39 -19.05 12.32
CA LYS A 149 3.38 -18.16 11.16
C LYS A 149 4.67 -17.35 11.02
N ALA A 150 5.49 -17.26 12.07
CA ALA A 150 6.67 -16.43 12.11
C ALA A 150 7.77 -16.90 11.15
N ALA A 151 7.90 -18.22 10.96
CA ALA A 151 8.84 -18.85 10.02
C ALA A 151 8.19 -19.28 8.68
N THR A 152 7.05 -18.70 8.29
CA THR A 152 6.38 -19.02 7.00
C THR A 152 6.64 -17.96 5.95
N GLY A 153 6.92 -18.34 4.70
CA GLY A 153 7.22 -17.38 3.63
C GLY A 153 8.56 -16.67 3.82
N ALA A 154 8.66 -15.42 3.36
CA ALA A 154 9.91 -14.68 3.28
C ALA A 154 9.89 -13.37 4.08
N CYS A 155 10.98 -13.08 4.80
CA CYS A 155 11.12 -11.85 5.56
C CYS A 155 12.02 -10.81 4.85
N MET A 156 11.57 -9.56 4.85
CA MET A 156 12.46 -8.42 4.67
C MET A 156 13.24 -8.15 5.98
N THR A 157 14.33 -7.39 5.88
CA THR A 157 15.22 -7.05 7.00
C THR A 157 15.20 -5.55 7.27
N CYS A 158 15.32 -5.14 8.54
CA CYS A 158 15.35 -3.75 8.96
C CYS A 158 16.46 -2.97 8.23
N ASN A 159 16.10 -1.92 7.47
CA ASN A 159 16.98 -1.09 6.63
C ASN A 159 18.04 -0.26 7.41
N LYS A 160 18.08 -0.40 8.74
CA LYS A 160 19.10 0.25 9.57
C LYS A 160 20.34 -0.65 9.68
N HIS A 161 21.46 -0.18 9.14
CA HIS A 161 22.78 -0.82 9.22
C HIS A 161 23.07 -1.40 10.63
N GLY A 162 23.54 -2.65 10.66
CA GLY A 162 23.80 -3.44 11.86
C GLY A 162 22.58 -4.09 12.52
N CYS A 163 21.35 -3.74 12.13
CA CYS A 163 20.14 -4.35 12.69
C CYS A 163 19.82 -5.69 12.01
N ARG A 164 19.63 -6.74 12.81
CA ARG A 164 19.29 -8.10 12.34
C ARG A 164 17.80 -8.45 12.42
N GLN A 165 16.95 -7.49 12.81
CA GLN A 165 15.51 -7.71 12.92
C GLN A 165 14.88 -7.97 11.54
N ALA A 166 14.11 -9.06 11.44
CA ALA A 166 13.48 -9.53 10.21
C ALA A 166 11.97 -9.69 10.40
N PHE A 167 11.20 -9.44 9.33
CA PHE A 167 9.74 -9.42 9.39
C PHE A 167 9.11 -9.60 8.01
N HIS A 168 7.87 -10.11 7.95
CA HIS A 168 7.07 -10.09 6.73
C HIS A 168 6.71 -8.67 6.34
N VAL A 169 6.71 -8.39 5.04
CA VAL A 169 6.31 -7.08 4.49
C VAL A 169 4.93 -6.67 4.99
N THR A 170 3.92 -7.55 4.88
CA THR A 170 2.55 -7.29 5.32
C THR A 170 2.44 -7.10 6.83
N CYS A 171 3.20 -7.83 7.65
CA CYS A 171 3.27 -7.57 9.09
C CYS A 171 3.82 -6.17 9.41
N ALA A 172 4.80 -5.67 8.66
CA ALA A 172 5.27 -4.30 8.78
C ALA A 172 4.30 -3.27 8.18
N GLN A 173 3.55 -3.62 7.13
CA GLN A 173 2.49 -2.77 6.56
C GLN A 173 1.41 -2.48 7.61
N PHE A 174 0.84 -3.52 8.23
CA PHE A 174 -0.17 -3.37 9.30
C PHE A 174 0.36 -2.68 10.56
N ALA A 175 1.67 -2.73 10.79
CA ALA A 175 2.32 -1.99 11.88
C ALA A 175 2.73 -0.54 11.51
N GLY A 176 2.54 -0.12 10.26
CA GLY A 176 2.95 1.21 9.77
C GLY A 176 4.47 1.41 9.71
N PHE A 177 5.24 0.34 9.52
CA PHE A 177 6.71 0.30 9.59
C PHE A 177 7.44 0.27 8.24
N LEU A 178 6.69 0.24 7.13
CA LEU A 178 7.22 0.38 5.78
C LEU A 178 7.51 1.86 5.45
N CYS A 179 8.52 2.08 4.61
CA CYS A 179 8.94 3.39 4.13
C CYS A 179 9.33 3.34 2.65
N GLU A 180 9.11 4.44 1.94
CA GLU A 180 9.64 4.70 0.61
C GLU A 180 10.76 5.75 0.76
N GLU A 181 11.99 5.38 0.41
CA GLU A 181 13.16 6.29 0.40
C GLU A 181 13.50 6.67 -1.05
N GLN A 182 14.02 7.87 -1.28
CA GLN A 182 14.64 8.18 -2.57
C GLN A 182 15.97 7.42 -2.69
N GLY A 183 16.27 6.91 -3.88
CA GLY A 183 17.44 6.08 -4.16
C GLY A 183 18.74 6.86 -4.31
N SER A 184 19.75 6.19 -4.85
CA SER A 184 21.01 6.80 -5.31
C SER A 184 20.79 7.81 -6.43
N ASP A 185 19.85 7.51 -7.31
CA ASP A 185 19.59 8.18 -8.57
C ASP A 185 18.27 8.95 -8.49
N VAL A 186 18.16 10.05 -9.22
CA VAL A 186 17.10 11.06 -9.01
C VAL A 186 15.66 10.50 -9.08
N ASP A 187 15.43 9.52 -9.95
CA ASP A 187 14.11 8.89 -10.12
C ASP A 187 13.91 7.66 -9.22
N ASN A 188 14.99 7.01 -8.76
CA ASN A 188 14.92 5.71 -8.10
C ASN A 188 14.17 5.77 -6.75
N VAL A 189 13.29 4.80 -6.49
CA VAL A 189 12.55 4.67 -5.22
C VAL A 189 12.91 3.34 -4.55
N LYS A 190 13.46 3.46 -3.34
CA LYS A 190 13.87 2.34 -2.51
C LYS A 190 12.78 2.00 -1.50
N TYR A 191 12.04 0.95 -1.80
CA TYR A 191 11.13 0.31 -0.85
C TYR A 191 11.90 -0.33 0.31
N CYS A 192 11.60 0.08 1.54
CA CYS A 192 12.31 -0.42 2.72
C CYS A 192 11.41 -0.47 3.97
N GLY A 193 11.94 -0.92 5.10
CA GLY A 193 11.20 -0.98 6.35
C GLY A 193 12.09 -1.02 7.57
N TYR A 194 11.54 -0.65 8.73
CA TYR A 194 12.28 -0.53 9.97
C TYR A 194 11.57 -1.26 11.12
N CYS A 195 12.32 -1.94 11.98
CA CYS A 195 11.73 -2.48 13.20
C CYS A 195 11.21 -1.35 14.11
N LYS A 196 10.19 -1.64 14.93
CA LYS A 196 9.51 -0.77 15.91
C LYS A 196 10.42 0.25 16.59
N TYR A 197 11.57 -0.20 17.09
CA TYR A 197 12.59 0.62 17.73
C TYR A 197 13.26 1.65 16.80
N HIS A 198 13.65 1.24 15.58
CA HIS A 198 14.28 2.13 14.62
C HIS A 198 13.28 3.07 13.94
N TYR A 199 12.08 2.59 13.63
CA TYR A 199 10.99 3.42 13.10
C TYR A 199 10.62 4.56 14.07
N SER A 200 10.49 4.24 15.36
CA SER A 200 10.23 5.25 16.42
C SER A 200 11.34 6.32 16.49
N LYS A 201 12.61 5.92 16.33
CA LYS A 201 13.75 6.84 16.31
C LYS A 201 13.83 7.70 15.05
N LEU A 202 13.30 7.24 13.91
CA LEU A 202 13.17 8.05 12.69
C LEU A 202 12.10 9.13 12.89
N ARG A 203 10.87 8.75 13.26
CA ARG A 203 9.77 9.70 13.52
C ARG A 203 10.12 10.76 14.57
N HIS A 204 10.92 10.43 15.59
CA HIS A 204 11.39 11.43 16.55
C HIS A 204 12.36 12.44 15.90
N LYS A 205 13.32 12.00 15.08
CA LYS A 205 14.26 12.90 14.37
C LYS A 205 13.53 13.83 13.39
N GLU A 206 12.50 13.34 12.71
CA GLU A 206 11.66 14.13 11.82
C GLU A 206 10.90 15.22 12.57
N ARG A 207 10.24 14.88 13.68
CA ARG A 207 9.52 15.86 14.53
C ARG A 207 10.43 16.99 15.03
N GLU A 208 11.66 16.67 15.46
CA GLU A 208 12.61 17.71 15.89
C GLU A 208 13.14 18.56 14.73
N LYS A 209 13.40 17.98 13.54
CA LYS A 209 13.71 18.77 12.33
C LYS A 209 12.59 19.77 12.00
N HIS A 210 11.33 19.34 12.08
CA HIS A 210 10.17 20.20 11.84
C HIS A 210 10.06 21.34 12.87
N LYS A 211 10.20 21.05 14.17
CA LYS A 211 10.25 22.08 15.23
C LYS A 211 11.36 23.10 15.00
N ALA A 212 12.58 22.64 14.69
CA ALA A 212 13.72 23.52 14.44
C ALA A 212 13.51 24.43 13.22
N ARG A 213 12.91 23.91 12.15
CA ARG A 213 12.55 24.69 10.95
C ARG A 213 11.46 25.71 11.24
N HIS A 214 10.41 25.36 11.99
CA HIS A 214 9.38 26.30 12.43
C HIS A 214 9.91 27.40 13.36
N LYS A 215 10.83 27.07 14.28
CA LYS A 215 11.47 28.05 15.16
C LYS A 215 12.28 29.07 14.36
N ARG A 216 13.10 28.63 13.39
CA ARG A 216 13.88 29.53 12.51
C ARG A 216 13.03 30.49 11.68
N THR A 217 11.79 30.12 11.34
CA THR A 217 10.84 31.00 10.65
C THR A 217 10.07 31.96 11.57
N ALA A 218 10.21 31.83 12.90
CA ALA A 218 9.54 32.68 13.89
C ALA A 218 10.46 33.74 14.53
N GLU A 219 11.78 33.65 14.32
CA GLU A 219 12.80 34.51 14.93
C GLU A 219 13.26 35.67 14.00
N SER A 220 12.35 36.20 13.16
CA SER A 220 12.61 37.35 12.29
C SER A 220 11.77 38.57 12.71
N PRO A 221 12.38 39.74 13.03
CA PRO A 221 11.66 40.92 13.49
C PRO A 221 10.90 41.64 12.36
N ALA A 222 9.84 42.36 12.72
CA ALA A 222 8.80 42.78 11.78
C ALA A 222 8.98 44.19 11.18
N LEU A 223 8.54 44.34 9.93
CA LEU A 223 7.81 45.52 9.45
C LEU A 223 6.51 45.09 8.75
N ARG A 224 5.54 46.02 8.68
CA ARG A 224 4.14 45.87 8.25
C ARG A 224 3.66 47.21 7.61
N PRO A 225 2.43 47.35 7.08
CA PRO A 225 1.30 46.41 6.96
C PRO A 225 1.46 45.48 5.72
N SER A 226 0.48 44.76 5.15
CA SER A 226 -0.99 44.65 5.32
C SER A 226 -1.43 43.20 4.96
N LEU A 227 -2.69 42.74 4.93
CA LEU A 227 -4.01 43.42 4.98
C LEU A 227 -5.02 42.61 5.84
N THR A 228 -6.30 42.65 5.44
CA THR A 228 -7.53 41.99 5.94
C THR A 228 -7.48 40.48 6.21
N VAL A 229 -8.36 40.03 7.11
CA VAL A 229 -8.58 38.62 7.53
C VAL A 229 -10.05 38.21 7.33
N THR A 230 -10.28 37.00 6.79
CA THR A 230 -11.46 36.15 7.07
C THR A 230 -11.00 34.69 7.11
N ILE A 231 -10.92 34.07 8.30
CA ILE A 231 -11.90 33.11 8.86
C ILE A 231 -11.74 31.67 8.33
N GLU A 232 -11.17 30.81 9.19
CA GLU A 232 -11.52 29.39 9.50
C GLU A 232 -11.72 28.32 8.37
N LYS A 233 -11.35 27.03 8.50
CA LYS A 233 -10.84 26.23 9.64
C LYS A 233 -10.16 24.90 9.14
N VAL A 234 -9.34 24.29 10.02
CA VAL A 234 -8.89 22.87 10.04
C VAL A 234 -7.91 22.33 8.96
N SER A 235 -6.80 21.79 9.48
CA SER A 235 -5.87 20.74 9.00
C SER A 235 -6.15 20.00 7.66
N PRO A 236 -5.10 19.74 6.86
CA PRO A 236 -4.56 18.36 6.89
C PRO A 236 -3.07 18.24 7.26
N PHE A 237 -2.73 17.10 7.85
CA PHE A 237 -1.41 16.79 8.44
C PHE A 237 -0.38 16.32 7.40
N VAL A 238 0.91 16.46 7.72
CA VAL A 238 2.10 15.89 7.02
C VAL A 238 2.14 15.94 5.47
N SER A 239 2.56 17.08 4.89
CA SER A 239 2.97 17.14 3.46
C SER A 239 4.11 18.14 3.15
N SER A 240 4.87 18.64 4.14
CA SER A 240 5.88 19.70 3.92
C SER A 240 7.30 19.32 4.36
N LEU A 241 8.00 18.52 3.55
CA LEU A 241 9.47 18.47 3.59
C LEU A 241 10.18 18.24 2.23
N LEU A 242 9.44 18.21 1.11
CA LEU A 242 10.01 18.34 -0.24
C LEU A 242 9.27 19.46 -0.97
N GLY A 243 10.01 20.39 -1.57
CA GLY A 243 9.50 21.53 -2.33
C GLY A 243 9.27 21.20 -3.80
N LEU A 244 8.63 20.07 -4.08
CA LEU A 244 8.27 19.62 -5.43
C LEU A 244 6.75 19.72 -5.61
N ASN A 245 6.28 20.11 -6.79
CA ASN A 245 4.84 20.26 -6.99
C ASN A 245 4.16 18.90 -6.96
N LYS A 246 2.94 18.82 -6.40
CA LYS A 246 2.14 17.58 -6.44
C LYS A 246 1.90 17.06 -7.87
N LYS A 247 1.95 17.94 -8.88
CA LYS A 247 1.87 17.59 -10.31
C LYS A 247 3.08 16.82 -10.84
N GLU A 248 4.24 16.88 -10.19
CA GLU A 248 5.46 16.18 -10.62
C GLU A 248 5.58 14.79 -9.98
N LYS A 249 4.74 14.48 -8.99
CA LYS A 249 4.53 13.10 -8.49
C LYS A 249 3.83 12.17 -9.50
N PHE A 250 3.44 12.68 -10.67
CA PHE A 250 2.80 11.96 -11.78
C PHE A 250 3.50 10.64 -12.17
N TRP A 251 4.81 10.52 -11.92
CA TRP A 251 5.62 9.33 -12.23
C TRP A 251 5.99 8.50 -10.99
N GLN A 252 5.60 8.92 -9.79
CA GLN A 252 6.19 8.43 -8.52
C GLN A 252 5.18 7.68 -7.63
N CYS A 253 4.57 6.63 -8.17
CA CYS A 253 4.48 5.38 -7.41
C CYS A 253 5.76 4.58 -7.72
N GLY A 254 6.57 4.24 -6.71
CA GLY A 254 7.91 3.66 -6.91
C GLY A 254 7.99 2.33 -7.68
N VAL A 255 6.84 1.77 -8.07
CA VAL A 255 6.70 0.69 -9.07
C VAL A 255 7.51 0.98 -10.34
N VAL A 256 7.55 2.24 -10.75
CA VAL A 256 8.20 2.72 -11.99
C VAL A 256 9.75 2.62 -11.95
N VAL A 257 10.34 2.27 -10.81
CA VAL A 257 11.81 2.29 -10.60
C VAL A 257 12.39 1.04 -9.97
N LYS A 258 11.67 -0.09 -10.14
CA LYS A 258 12.32 -1.41 -10.28
C LYS A 258 12.60 -1.74 -11.77
N MET A 259 12.52 -0.74 -12.65
CA MET A 259 12.42 -0.91 -14.11
C MET A 259 13.75 -0.88 -14.89
N LEU A 260 14.86 -0.42 -14.30
CA LEU A 260 16.15 -0.31 -14.97
C LEU A 260 17.26 -1.00 -14.16
N GLY A 261 17.52 -2.27 -14.48
CA GLY A 261 18.65 -3.04 -13.94
C GLY A 261 19.94 -2.81 -14.74
N LEU A 262 20.42 -1.56 -14.77
CA LEU A 262 21.68 -1.12 -15.37
C LEU A 262 22.36 -0.09 -14.46
#